data_AF-A0A1B6MKL4-F1
#
_entry.id   AF-A0A1B6MKL4-F1
#
_cell.length_a   1.000
_cell.length_b   1.000
_cell.length_c   1.000
_cell.angle_alpha   90.00
_cell.angle_beta   90.00
_cell.angle_gamma   90.00
#
_symmetry.space_group_name_H-M   'P 1'
#
loop_
_entity.id
_entity.type
_entity.pdbx_description
1 polymer ?
#
loop_
_entity_poly.entity_id
_entity_poly.type
_entity_poly.pdbx_seq_one_letter_code
_entity_poly.pdbx_strand_id
1 'polypeptide(L)'
;KCKTNKSKFIKNPNEKPVIVKKELKNKEEIEIEAREIHAPVRKKFEKRKIITLGIDDLWAADLVIMSNYSDQNDGYKYMLNVIDTFSKYVWSRAIKRKNGKDVSKAFEDVIK
;
A
#
# COMPACT_ATOMS: atom_id res chain seq x y z
N LYS A 1 34.56 7.27 -8.36
CA LYS A 1 34.68 8.76 -8.26
C LYS A 1 33.65 9.39 -9.21
N CYS A 2 32.47 9.75 -8.72
CA CYS A 2 31.43 10.38 -9.55
C CYS A 2 31.74 11.88 -9.71
N LYS A 3 31.87 12.35 -10.96
CA LYS A 3 31.97 13.77 -11.26
C LYS A 3 30.58 14.39 -11.11
N THR A 4 30.34 15.09 -10.00
CA THR A 4 29.14 15.91 -9.84
C THR A 4 29.26 17.09 -10.81
N ASN A 5 28.40 17.13 -11.83
CA ASN A 5 28.22 18.33 -12.64
C ASN A 5 27.72 19.45 -11.72
N LYS A 6 28.63 20.35 -11.33
CA LYS A 6 28.30 21.54 -10.56
C LYS A 6 27.25 22.32 -11.34
N SER A 7 26.17 22.62 -10.63
CA SER A 7 24.99 23.38 -11.01
C SER A 7 25.26 24.50 -12.01
N LYS A 8 24.62 24.43 -13.19
CA LYS A 8 24.42 25.56 -14.13
C LYS A 8 23.44 26.62 -13.60
N PHE A 9 23.28 26.72 -12.28
CA PHE A 9 22.34 27.64 -11.63
C PHE A 9 23.11 28.80 -11.00
N ILE A 10 23.70 29.65 -11.84
CA ILE A 10 23.97 31.03 -11.45
C ILE A 10 23.26 31.87 -12.51
N LYS A 11 22.05 32.35 -12.18
CA LYS A 11 21.37 33.37 -12.98
C LYS A 11 22.06 34.70 -12.68
N ASN A 12 22.36 35.47 -13.71
CA ASN A 12 23.04 36.76 -13.59
C ASN A 12 22.29 37.67 -12.60
N PRO A 13 22.97 38.28 -11.61
CA PRO A 13 22.32 39.06 -10.54
C PRO A 13 21.69 40.38 -10.99
N ASN A 14 21.92 40.80 -12.25
CA ASN A 14 21.53 42.12 -12.75
C ASN A 14 20.25 42.12 -13.61
N GLU A 15 19.64 40.97 -13.88
CA GLU A 15 18.33 40.93 -14.53
C GLU A 15 17.25 41.17 -13.48
N LYS A 16 16.75 42.42 -13.41
CA LYS A 16 15.54 42.71 -12.65
C LYS A 16 14.42 41.82 -13.19
N PRO A 17 13.77 40.99 -12.36
CA PRO A 17 12.64 40.20 -12.84
C PRO A 17 11.61 41.19 -13.37
N VAL A 18 11.25 41.07 -14.65
CA VAL A 18 10.11 41.79 -15.20
C VAL A 18 8.91 41.30 -14.41
N ILE A 19 8.42 42.12 -13.48
CA ILE A 19 7.23 41.84 -12.70
C ILE A 19 6.08 42.01 -13.69
N VAL A 20 5.77 40.93 -14.41
CA VAL A 20 4.49 40.82 -15.12
C VAL A 20 3.45 40.94 -14.02
N LYS A 21 2.69 42.03 -14.04
CA LYS A 21 1.53 42.21 -13.17
C LYS A 21 0.59 41.04 -13.47
N LYS A 22 0.71 39.95 -12.73
CA LYS A 22 -0.27 38.86 -12.80
C LYS A 22 -1.58 39.46 -12.33
N GLU A 23 -2.60 39.37 -13.17
CA GLU A 23 -3.96 39.70 -12.78
C GLU A 23 -4.26 38.99 -11.46
N LEU A 24 -4.71 39.77 -10.48
CA LEU A 24 -5.07 39.27 -9.17
C LEU A 24 -6.34 38.44 -9.36
N LYS A 25 -6.18 37.13 -9.54
CA LYS A 25 -7.29 36.19 -9.54
C LYS A 25 -8.11 36.37 -8.26
N ASN A 26 -9.43 36.26 -8.38
CA ASN A 26 -10.30 36.34 -7.22
C ASN A 26 -9.93 35.23 -6.21
N LYS A 27 -10.12 35.50 -4.91
CA LYS A 27 -9.73 34.55 -3.85
C LYS A 27 -10.34 33.16 -4.04
N GLU A 28 -11.57 33.10 -4.52
CA GLU A 28 -12.29 31.85 -4.80
C GLU A 28 -11.64 31.06 -5.94
N GLU A 29 -11.14 31.72 -6.98
CA GLU A 29 -10.44 31.06 -8.09
C GLU A 29 -9.11 30.47 -7.65
N ILE A 30 -8.38 31.19 -6.80
CA ILE A 30 -7.11 30.71 -6.22
C ILE A 30 -7.36 29.48 -5.35
N GLU A 31 -8.45 29.46 -4.59
CA GLU A 31 -8.83 28.35 -3.73
C GLU A 31 -9.26 27.11 -4.54
N ILE A 32 -10.03 27.31 -5.63
CA ILE A 32 -10.41 26.24 -6.56
C ILE A 32 -9.16 25.66 -7.25
N GLU A 33 -8.27 26.53 -7.76
CA GLU A 33 -7.04 26.12 -8.45
C GLU A 33 -6.07 25.40 -7.50
N ALA A 34 -5.95 25.86 -6.26
CA ALA A 34 -5.18 25.17 -5.22
C ALA A 34 -5.77 23.79 -4.90
N ARG A 35 -7.09 23.68 -4.78
CA ARG A 35 -7.77 22.40 -4.55
C ARG A 35 -7.55 21.42 -5.70
N GLU A 36 -7.55 21.88 -6.95
CA GLU A 36 -7.30 21.06 -8.12
C GLU A 36 -5.84 20.60 -8.23
N ILE A 37 -4.88 21.49 -7.98
CA ILE A 37 -3.44 21.17 -8.01
C ILE A 37 -3.06 20.22 -6.88
N HIS A 38 -3.65 20.40 -5.69
CA HIS A 38 -3.37 19.57 -4.51
C HIS A 38 -4.29 18.35 -4.39
N ALA A 39 -5.23 18.16 -5.32
CA ALA A 39 -6.01 16.95 -5.37
C ALA A 39 -5.09 15.74 -5.66
N PRO A 40 -5.24 14.62 -4.94
CA PRO A 40 -4.44 13.44 -5.20
C PRO A 40 -4.72 12.91 -6.62
N VAL A 41 -3.67 12.78 -7.44
CA VAL A 41 -3.80 12.25 -8.80
C VAL A 41 -4.24 10.78 -8.75
N ARG A 42 -5.51 10.51 -9.09
CA ARG A 42 -6.05 9.15 -9.15
C ARG A 42 -5.73 8.50 -10.51
N LYS A 43 -4.60 7.77 -10.59
CA LYS A 43 -4.28 6.95 -11.76
C LYS A 43 -5.00 5.61 -11.68
N LYS A 44 -5.98 5.39 -12.57
CA LYS A 44 -6.53 4.05 -12.80
C LYS A 44 -5.57 3.30 -13.72
N PHE A 45 -4.96 2.24 -13.21
CA PHE A 45 -4.13 1.32 -13.99
C PHE A 45 -4.78 -0.05 -14.00
N GLU A 46 -4.53 -0.81 -15.07
CA GLU A 46 -5.01 -2.18 -15.15
C GLU A 46 -4.30 -3.04 -14.10
N LYS A 47 -5.09 -3.75 -13.29
CA LYS A 47 -4.60 -4.68 -12.28
C LYS A 47 -4.92 -6.10 -12.71
N ARG A 48 -4.06 -7.04 -12.35
CA ARG A 48 -4.34 -8.47 -12.52
C ARG A 48 -5.64 -8.82 -11.77
N LYS A 49 -6.59 -9.44 -12.47
CA LYS A 49 -7.80 -10.00 -11.87
C LYS A 49 -7.48 -11.37 -11.27
N ILE A 50 -8.07 -11.67 -10.13
CA ILE A 50 -8.13 -13.03 -9.60
C ILE A 50 -9.30 -13.70 -10.30
N ILE A 51 -9.01 -14.74 -11.09
CA ILE A 51 -10.01 -15.52 -11.83
C ILE A 51 -10.03 -16.91 -11.21
N THR A 52 -11.22 -17.40 -10.87
CA THR A 52 -11.46 -18.66 -10.19
C THR A 52 -12.53 -19.43 -10.96
N LEU A 53 -12.26 -20.68 -11.31
CA LEU A 53 -13.12 -21.49 -12.17
C LEU A 53 -14.11 -22.36 -11.37
N GLY A 54 -13.79 -22.71 -10.12
CA GLY A 54 -14.63 -23.53 -9.28
C GLY A 54 -14.19 -23.55 -7.81
N ILE A 55 -14.88 -24.35 -6.99
CA ILE A 55 -14.52 -24.59 -5.58
C ILE A 55 -13.13 -25.26 -5.53
N ASP A 56 -12.30 -24.82 -4.59
CA ASP A 56 -10.95 -25.32 -4.35
C ASP A 56 -9.95 -25.17 -5.51
N ASP A 57 -10.24 -24.26 -6.46
CA ASP A 57 -9.34 -23.94 -7.57
C ASP A 57 -8.18 -23.02 -7.12
N LEU A 58 -8.49 -21.98 -6.36
CA LEU A 58 -7.50 -21.01 -5.88
C LEU A 58 -7.79 -20.58 -4.45
N TRP A 59 -6.78 -20.73 -3.59
CA TRP A 59 -6.84 -20.26 -2.22
C TRP A 59 -5.88 -19.09 -2.00
N ALA A 60 -6.34 -18.09 -1.25
CA ALA A 60 -5.51 -16.99 -0.80
C ALA A 60 -5.16 -17.21 0.67
N ALA A 61 -3.87 -17.19 1.00
CA ALA A 61 -3.39 -17.32 2.36
C ALA A 61 -2.63 -16.07 2.80
N ASP A 62 -2.90 -15.59 4.00
CA ASP A 62 -2.19 -14.46 4.61
C ASP A 62 -2.04 -14.66 6.12
N LEU A 63 -1.05 -13.97 6.70
CA LEU A 63 -0.75 -14.01 8.13
C LEU A 63 -1.09 -12.67 8.77
N VAL A 64 -2.14 -12.66 9.60
CA VAL A 64 -2.48 -11.50 10.42
C VAL A 64 -1.52 -11.41 11.60
N ILE A 65 -0.94 -10.23 11.81
CA ILE A 65 -0.02 -9.96 12.92
C ILE A 65 -0.81 -9.30 14.07
N MET A 66 -0.91 -10.01 15.18
CA MET A 66 -1.59 -9.59 16.42
C MET A 66 -0.60 -9.54 17.59
N SER A 67 0.65 -9.14 17.34
CA SER A 67 1.73 -9.17 18.34
C SER A 67 1.42 -8.41 19.63
N ASN A 68 0.64 -7.33 19.53
CA ASN A 68 0.31 -6.47 20.66
C ASN A 68 -0.68 -7.11 21.64
N TYR A 69 -1.41 -8.14 21.19
CA TYR A 69 -2.43 -8.82 21.99
C TYR A 69 -1.93 -10.16 22.54
N SER A 70 -0.61 -10.42 22.49
CA SER A 70 -0.07 -11.72 22.90
C SER A 70 -0.36 -12.07 24.35
N ASP A 71 -0.43 -11.06 25.22
CA ASP A 71 -0.61 -11.26 26.66
C ASP A 71 -2.06 -11.64 26.99
N GLN A 72 -3.00 -11.24 26.14
CA GLN A 72 -4.43 -11.57 26.23
C GLN A 72 -4.78 -12.85 25.45
N ASN A 73 -3.94 -13.24 24.50
CA ASN A 73 -4.16 -14.39 23.60
C ASN A 73 -3.18 -15.54 23.89
N ASP A 74 -2.87 -15.85 25.15
CA ASP A 74 -2.03 -17.02 25.53
C ASP A 74 -0.68 -17.15 24.77
N GLY A 75 -0.09 -16.00 24.43
CA GLY A 75 1.16 -15.91 23.67
C GLY A 75 1.02 -16.12 22.16
N TYR A 76 -0.19 -16.23 21.62
CA TYR A 76 -0.46 -16.22 20.18
C TYR A 76 -0.27 -14.81 19.62
N LYS A 77 0.58 -14.70 18.61
CA LYS A 77 1.00 -13.43 18.02
C LYS A 77 0.55 -13.28 16.57
N TYR A 78 0.17 -14.39 15.95
CA TYR A 78 -0.15 -14.45 14.53
C TYR A 78 -1.39 -15.30 14.30
N MET A 79 -2.11 -15.05 13.22
CA MET A 79 -3.22 -15.87 12.78
C MET A 79 -3.11 -16.09 11.27
N LEU A 80 -3.01 -17.36 10.88
CA LEU A 80 -3.00 -17.78 9.49
C LEU A 80 -4.45 -17.84 9.01
N ASN A 81 -4.76 -17.06 8.00
CA ASN A 81 -6.05 -17.05 7.33
C ASN A 81 -5.88 -17.63 5.94
N VAL A 82 -6.67 -18.65 5.62
CA VAL A 82 -6.75 -19.27 4.30
C VAL A 82 -8.18 -19.11 3.81
N ILE A 83 -8.34 -18.51 2.63
CA ILE A 83 -9.64 -18.18 2.05
C ILE A 83 -9.76 -18.92 0.72
N ASP A 84 -10.79 -19.74 0.57
CA ASP A 84 -11.19 -20.19 -0.76
C ASP A 84 -11.78 -19.00 -1.53
N THR A 85 -11.15 -18.67 -2.66
CA THR A 85 -11.52 -17.50 -3.43
C THR A 85 -12.80 -17.72 -4.24
N PHE A 86 -13.30 -18.94 -4.41
CA PHE A 86 -14.60 -19.19 -5.01
C PHE A 86 -15.73 -19.16 -3.97
N SER A 87 -15.74 -20.08 -3.01
CA SER A 87 -16.82 -20.20 -2.00
C SER A 87 -16.82 -19.10 -0.94
N LYS A 88 -15.71 -18.36 -0.80
CA LYS A 88 -15.46 -17.37 0.27
C LYS A 88 -15.41 -17.99 1.67
N TYR A 89 -15.26 -19.31 1.77
CA TYR A 89 -15.03 -19.97 3.04
C TYR A 89 -13.63 -19.64 3.58
N VAL A 90 -13.51 -19.45 4.89
CA VAL A 90 -12.26 -19.07 5.55
C VAL A 90 -11.92 -20.03 6.67
N TRP A 91 -10.68 -20.51 6.67
CA TRP A 91 -10.07 -21.20 7.79
C TRP A 91 -9.08 -20.28 8.48
N SER A 92 -9.22 -20.14 9.79
CA SER A 92 -8.29 -19.39 10.62
C SER A 92 -7.60 -20.30 11.63
N ARG A 93 -6.28 -20.14 11.78
CA ARG A 93 -5.44 -20.87 12.75
C ARG A 93 -4.53 -19.90 13.49
N ALA A 94 -4.58 -19.91 14.82
CA ALA A 94 -3.70 -19.10 15.65
C ALA A 94 -2.31 -19.73 15.73
N ILE A 95 -1.25 -18.92 15.58
CA ILE A 95 0.14 -19.35 15.59
C ILE A 95 0.98 -18.44 16.50
N LYS A 96 1.89 -19.04 17.27
CA LYS A 96 2.77 -18.30 18.20
C LYS A 96 3.97 -17.62 17.51
N ARG A 97 4.47 -18.21 16.42
CA ARG A 97 5.65 -17.72 15.69
C ARG A 97 5.39 -17.71 14.18
N LYS A 98 6.02 -16.78 13.46
CA LYS A 98 5.95 -16.66 11.99
C LYS A 98 6.93 -17.56 11.23
N ASN A 99 7.42 -18.62 11.87
CA ASN A 99 8.41 -19.51 11.28
C ASN A 99 7.75 -20.40 10.22
N GLY A 100 8.48 -20.72 9.15
CA GLY A 100 7.97 -21.58 8.08
C GLY A 100 7.42 -22.91 8.59
N LYS A 101 8.11 -23.57 9.54
CA LYS A 101 7.66 -24.84 10.14
C LYS A 101 6.30 -24.73 10.84
N ASP A 102 6.10 -23.66 11.60
CA ASP A 102 4.86 -23.46 12.36
C ASP A 102 3.69 -23.10 11.42
N VAL A 103 3.96 -22.29 10.39
CA VAL A 103 2.99 -21.94 9.35
C VAL A 103 2.62 -23.17 8.51
N SER A 104 3.60 -23.97 8.06
CA SER A 104 3.34 -25.20 7.32
C SER A 104 2.50 -26.18 8.13
N LYS A 105 2.81 -26.38 9.42
CA LYS A 105 2.02 -27.25 10.29
C LYS A 105 0.57 -26.76 10.43
N ALA A 106 0.38 -25.45 10.61
CA ALA A 106 -0.97 -24.87 10.68
C ALA A 106 -1.72 -24.97 9.35
N PHE A 107 -1.02 -24.91 8.21
CA PHE A 107 -1.59 -25.06 6.88
C PHE A 107 -1.94 -26.52 6.57
N GLU A 108 -1.15 -27.49 7.04
CA GLU A 108 -1.49 -28.91 6.96
C GLU A 108 -2.83 -29.22 7.65
N ASP A 109 -3.14 -28.55 8.77
CA ASP A 109 -4.42 -28.68 9.48
C ASP A 109 -5.61 -28.00 8.76
N VAL A 110 -5.37 -27.33 7.64
CA VAL A 110 -6.40 -26.76 6.76
C VAL A 110 -6.64 -27.64 5.53
N ILE A 111 -5.60 -28.29 5.00
CA ILE A 111 -5.71 -29.18 3.83
C ILE A 111 -6.21 -30.58 4.19
N LYS A 112 -5.91 -31.06 5.40
CA LYS A 112 -6.35 -32.38 5.90
C LYS A 112 -7.86 -32.49 5.99
#